data_AF-A0AAN8FXT3-F1
#
_entry.id   AF-A0AAN8FXT3-F1
#
_cell.length_a   1.000
_cell.length_b   1.000
_cell.length_c   1.000
_cell.angle_alpha   90.00
_cell.angle_beta   90.00
_cell.angle_gamma   90.00
#
_symmetry.space_group_name_H-M   'P 1'
#
loop_
_entity.id
_entity.type
_entity.pdbx_description
1 polymer ?
#
loop_
_entity_poly.entity_id
_entity_poly.type
_entity_poly.pdbx_seq_one_letter_code
_entity_poly.pdbx_strand_id
1 'polypeptide(L)'
;RYTHDWWIGRVVAAETTIGFIPTARRLARLTEQHEEQPEKSTDKNAIVAREVEIWEYPNPYTVVPSTRPIILLGPCYQSSRLTQLMHAAVRSAIVKKFGSRVRRLTTEIGERGSSKIRIGKGERTIAKKTLADINERELRLITAMTEDLHLILLECANISTPGDVAQLNMAPILFLFRISNRQILLKLLKKTGIKGHNAIAGADYLNQLTPDQ
;
A
#
# COMPACT_ATOMS: atom_id res chain seq x y z
N ARG A 1 3.82 17.90 -32.78
CA ARG A 1 5.06 17.19 -32.42
C ARG A 1 4.93 16.74 -30.97
N TYR A 2 5.04 15.45 -30.68
CA TYR A 2 5.10 14.96 -29.31
C TYR A 2 6.44 15.38 -28.68
N THR A 3 6.43 15.90 -27.45
CA THR A 3 7.63 16.31 -26.72
C THR A 3 7.85 15.37 -25.53
N HIS A 4 9.09 15.22 -25.06
CA HIS A 4 9.43 14.38 -23.89
C HIS A 4 8.91 14.94 -22.55
N ASP A 5 8.23 16.09 -22.57
CA ASP A 5 7.72 16.78 -21.38
C ASP A 5 6.30 16.33 -21.01
N TRP A 6 5.64 15.54 -21.86
CA TRP A 6 4.26 15.08 -21.65
C TRP A 6 4.11 13.58 -21.88
N TRP A 7 3.46 12.91 -20.94
CA TRP A 7 2.85 11.61 -21.12
C TRP A 7 1.39 11.74 -21.53
N ILE A 8 0.82 10.67 -22.09
CA ILE A 8 -0.59 10.56 -22.41
C ILE A 8 -1.24 9.65 -21.38
N GLY A 9 -2.30 10.12 -20.72
CA GLY A 9 -2.99 9.35 -19.71
C GLY A 9 -4.24 10.04 -19.20
N ARG A 10 -4.82 9.52 -18.12
CA ARG A 10 -6.02 10.07 -17.49
C ARG A 10 -5.99 9.86 -15.99
N VAL A 11 -6.81 10.63 -15.29
CA VAL A 11 -7.21 10.30 -13.92
C VAL A 11 -8.11 9.07 -13.95
N VAL A 12 -7.87 8.11 -13.04
CA VAL A 12 -8.72 6.92 -12.89
C VAL A 12 -9.97 7.32 -12.08
N ALA A 13 -10.95 7.89 -12.78
CA ALA A 13 -12.26 8.28 -12.25
C ALA A 13 -13.33 8.16 -13.35
N ALA A 14 -14.60 8.08 -12.96
CA ALA A 14 -15.73 8.10 -13.89
C ALA A 14 -15.78 9.43 -14.66
N GLU A 15 -16.28 9.40 -15.90
CA GLU A 15 -16.49 10.58 -16.74
C GLU A 15 -15.26 11.45 -17.05
N THR A 16 -14.03 11.00 -16.73
CA THR A 16 -12.81 11.68 -17.20
C THR A 16 -12.44 11.20 -18.61
N THR A 17 -11.58 11.93 -19.31
CA THR A 17 -11.05 11.58 -20.64
C THR A 17 -9.53 11.51 -20.64
N ILE A 18 -8.94 11.03 -21.73
CA ILE A 18 -7.47 11.06 -21.92
C ILE A 18 -7.02 12.52 -22.12
N GLY A 19 -5.86 12.85 -21.58
CA GLY A 19 -5.18 14.12 -21.72
C GLY A 19 -3.67 13.99 -21.57
N PHE A 20 -3.02 15.12 -21.30
CA PHE A 20 -1.57 15.18 -21.10
C PHE A 20 -1.22 15.22 -19.61
N ILE A 21 -0.31 14.34 -19.21
CA ILE A 21 0.26 14.28 -17.86
C ILE A 21 1.69 14.82 -17.94
N PRO A 22 2.09 15.83 -17.14
CA PRO A 22 3.44 16.34 -17.19
C PRO A 22 4.44 15.27 -16.76
N THR A 23 5.60 15.16 -17.41
CA THR A 23 6.63 14.23 -16.94
C THR A 23 7.32 14.79 -15.69
N ALA A 24 7.99 13.93 -14.92
CA ALA A 24 8.78 14.34 -13.75
C ALA A 24 9.77 15.47 -14.10
N ARG A 25 10.41 15.38 -15.29
CA ARG A 25 11.31 16.40 -15.82
C ARG A 25 10.62 17.76 -16.03
N ARG A 26 9.39 17.73 -16.54
CA ARG A 26 8.61 18.97 -16.74
C ARG A 26 8.23 19.59 -15.41
N LEU A 27 7.84 18.78 -14.43
CA LEU A 27 7.49 19.25 -13.09
C LEU A 27 8.69 19.89 -12.39
N ALA A 28 9.87 19.25 -12.43
CA ALA A 28 11.11 19.80 -11.87
C ALA A 28 11.41 21.23 -12.39
N ARG A 29 11.35 21.44 -13.71
CA ARG A 29 11.57 22.77 -14.33
C ARG A 29 10.55 23.82 -13.90
N LEU A 30 9.29 23.42 -13.72
CA LEU A 30 8.24 24.35 -13.28
C LEU A 30 8.44 24.75 -11.82
N THR A 31 8.96 23.85 -11.00
CA THR A 31 9.35 24.15 -9.61
C THR A 31 10.52 25.12 -9.56
N GLU A 32 11.59 24.87 -10.32
CA GLU A 32 12.76 25.76 -10.43
C GLU A 32 12.35 27.19 -10.85
N GLN A 33 11.51 27.33 -11.88
CA GLN A 33 11.04 28.63 -12.34
C GLN A 33 10.21 29.41 -11.30
N HIS A 34 9.51 28.69 -10.42
CA HIS A 34 8.72 29.30 -9.35
C HIS A 34 9.62 29.72 -8.17
N GLU A 35 10.71 29.00 -7.92
CA GLU A 35 11.73 29.35 -6.92
C GLU A 35 12.64 30.50 -7.38
N GLU A 36 12.85 30.67 -8.68
CA GLU A 36 13.63 31.76 -9.27
C GLU A 36 12.87 33.10 -9.36
N GLN A 37 11.58 33.17 -8.99
CA GLN A 37 10.90 34.45 -8.81
C GLN A 37 11.34 35.10 -7.48
N PRO A 38 12.15 36.17 -7.50
CA PRO A 38 12.75 36.68 -6.28
C PRO A 38 11.71 37.50 -5.50
N GLU A 39 11.48 37.15 -4.23
CA GLU A 39 11.21 38.17 -3.24
C GLU A 39 12.37 39.19 -3.31
N LYS A 40 12.06 40.44 -3.66
CA LYS A 40 13.05 41.52 -3.75
C LYS A 40 13.60 41.84 -2.36
N SER A 41 14.57 41.08 -1.87
CA SER A 41 15.42 41.50 -0.76
C SER A 41 16.71 42.11 -1.30
N THR A 42 16.79 43.42 -1.21
CA THR A 42 18.00 44.21 -1.46
C THR A 42 19.02 43.94 -0.36
N ASP A 43 20.02 43.10 -0.61
CA ASP A 43 21.33 43.24 0.03
C ASP A 43 22.41 42.54 -0.78
N LYS A 44 23.36 43.35 -1.27
CA LYS A 44 24.53 42.91 -2.02
C LYS A 44 25.63 42.65 -1.00
N ASN A 45 25.80 41.40 -0.55
CA ASN A 45 27.09 40.81 -0.13
C ASN A 45 26.87 39.45 0.54
N ALA A 46 26.84 38.38 -0.26
CA ALA A 46 27.17 37.02 0.18
C ALA A 46 27.41 36.13 -1.04
N ILE A 47 28.52 36.36 -1.76
CA ILE A 47 29.07 35.34 -2.65
C ILE A 47 29.81 34.35 -1.74
N VAL A 48 29.04 33.51 -1.05
CA VAL A 48 29.57 32.29 -0.44
C VAL A 48 29.25 31.18 -1.43
N ALA A 49 30.30 30.51 -1.90
CA ALA A 49 30.22 29.36 -2.77
C ALA A 49 29.25 28.32 -2.17
N ARG A 50 28.02 28.28 -2.69
CA ARG A 50 27.12 27.15 -2.48
C ARG A 50 27.73 25.99 -3.27
N GLU A 51 28.24 24.99 -2.56
CA GLU A 51 28.37 23.66 -3.11
C GLU A 51 27.07 23.34 -3.83
N VAL A 52 27.17 23.02 -5.13
CA VAL A 52 26.03 22.55 -5.90
C VAL A 52 25.76 21.13 -5.41
N GLU A 53 25.05 21.01 -4.28
CA GLU A 53 24.24 19.82 -4.04
C GLU A 53 23.37 19.68 -5.28
N ILE A 54 23.59 18.59 -6.03
CA ILE A 54 22.72 18.24 -7.15
C ILE A 54 21.40 17.85 -6.49
N TRP A 55 20.51 18.82 -6.29
CA TRP A 55 19.15 18.58 -5.85
C TRP A 55 18.42 17.85 -6.99
N GLU A 56 18.55 16.52 -7.04
CA GLU A 56 17.67 15.73 -7.90
C GLU A 56 16.26 15.82 -7.31
N TYR A 57 15.37 16.52 -8.01
CA TYR A 57 13.97 16.59 -7.62
C TYR A 57 13.41 15.16 -7.46
N PRO A 58 12.83 14.81 -6.31
CA PRO A 58 12.27 13.48 -6.11
C PRO A 58 11.17 13.24 -7.13
N ASN A 59 11.16 12.05 -7.74
CA ASN A 59 10.15 11.71 -8.74
C ASN A 59 8.74 11.82 -8.12
N PRO A 60 7.86 12.68 -8.66
CA PRO A 60 6.53 12.90 -8.09
C PRO A 60 5.55 11.74 -8.36
N TYR A 61 5.95 10.77 -9.19
CA TYR A 61 5.13 9.63 -9.56
C TYR A 61 5.64 8.34 -8.93
N THR A 62 4.73 7.62 -8.27
CA THR A 62 4.97 6.24 -7.82
C THR A 62 4.30 5.28 -8.79
N VAL A 63 5.05 4.28 -9.26
CA VAL A 63 4.49 3.20 -10.07
C VAL A 63 3.74 2.23 -9.17
N VAL A 64 2.48 1.96 -9.52
CA VAL A 64 1.57 1.07 -8.79
C VAL A 64 0.85 0.15 -9.78
N PRO A 65 0.27 -0.97 -9.35
CA PRO A 65 -0.53 -1.84 -10.22
C PRO A 65 -1.67 -1.09 -10.92
N SER A 66 -1.97 -1.47 -12.18
CA SER A 66 -2.97 -0.79 -13.02
C SER A 66 -4.38 -0.87 -12.44
N THR A 67 -4.68 -1.95 -11.73
CA THR A 67 -5.89 -2.09 -10.91
C THR A 67 -5.49 -2.22 -9.45
N ARG A 68 -6.02 -1.36 -8.59
CA ARG A 68 -5.71 -1.38 -7.16
C ARG A 68 -6.20 -2.72 -6.55
N PRO A 69 -5.31 -3.55 -5.97
CA PRO A 69 -5.71 -4.83 -5.40
C PRO A 69 -6.54 -4.62 -4.13
N ILE A 70 -7.50 -5.52 -3.91
CA ILE A 70 -8.41 -5.49 -2.79
C ILE A 70 -7.84 -6.35 -1.65
N ILE A 71 -7.73 -5.76 -0.46
CA ILE A 71 -7.26 -6.44 0.75
C ILE A 71 -8.33 -6.33 1.83
N LEU A 72 -8.63 -7.47 2.48
CA LEU A 72 -9.57 -7.52 3.59
C LEU A 72 -8.80 -7.48 4.93
N LEU A 73 -9.17 -6.56 5.82
CA LEU A 73 -8.59 -6.39 7.14
C LEU A 73 -9.63 -6.63 8.24
N GLY A 74 -9.22 -7.10 9.41
CA GLY A 74 -10.10 -7.26 10.56
C GLY A 74 -11.13 -8.40 10.42
N PRO A 75 -12.02 -8.61 11.41
CA PRO A 75 -12.20 -7.80 12.62
C PRO A 75 -11.12 -8.00 13.68
N CYS A 76 -10.37 -9.09 13.61
CA CYS A 76 -9.15 -9.31 14.38
C CYS A 76 -7.95 -9.43 13.42
N TYR A 77 -6.74 -9.64 13.93
CA TYR A 77 -5.59 -9.99 13.10
C TYR A 77 -5.84 -11.25 12.24
N GLN A 78 -5.09 -11.38 11.14
CA GLN A 78 -5.40 -12.39 10.10
C GLN A 78 -5.22 -13.83 10.56
N SER A 79 -4.45 -14.03 11.64
CA SER A 79 -4.29 -15.33 12.31
C SER A 79 -5.55 -15.79 13.06
N SER A 80 -6.52 -14.90 13.31
CA SER A 80 -7.76 -15.25 14.00
C SER A 80 -8.69 -16.09 13.12
N ARG A 81 -9.20 -17.19 13.68
CA ARG A 81 -10.18 -18.04 12.98
C ARG A 81 -11.46 -17.29 12.64
N LEU A 82 -11.89 -16.34 13.49
CA LEU A 82 -13.04 -15.49 13.22
C LEU A 82 -12.82 -14.65 11.95
N THR A 83 -11.65 -14.01 11.85
CA THR A 83 -11.26 -13.23 10.67
C THR A 83 -11.26 -14.08 9.40
N GLN A 84 -10.62 -15.25 9.44
CA GLN A 84 -10.58 -16.16 8.28
C GLN A 84 -11.97 -16.58 7.79
N LEU A 85 -12.88 -16.90 8.71
CA LEU A 85 -14.25 -17.31 8.36
C LEU A 85 -15.04 -16.14 7.75
N MET A 86 -14.94 -14.94 8.32
CA MET A 86 -15.63 -13.75 7.81
C MET A 86 -15.09 -13.36 6.43
N HIS A 87 -13.77 -13.33 6.26
CA HIS A 87 -13.15 -13.07 4.95
C HIS A 87 -13.55 -14.12 3.93
N ALA A 88 -13.55 -15.42 4.27
CA ALA A 88 -13.98 -16.47 3.36
C ALA A 88 -15.41 -16.24 2.84
N ALA A 89 -16.34 -15.83 3.72
CA ALA A 89 -17.71 -15.51 3.32
C ALA A 89 -17.77 -14.31 2.35
N VAL A 90 -17.06 -13.23 2.66
CA VAL A 90 -17.01 -12.03 1.80
C VAL A 90 -16.35 -12.34 0.45
N ARG A 91 -15.22 -13.06 0.45
CA ARG A 91 -14.54 -13.47 -0.79
C ARG A 91 -15.45 -14.31 -1.67
N SER A 92 -16.17 -15.27 -1.08
CA SER A 92 -17.16 -16.07 -1.81
C SER A 92 -18.25 -15.21 -2.44
N ALA A 93 -18.77 -14.22 -1.70
CA ALA A 93 -19.76 -13.27 -2.21
C ALA A 93 -19.22 -12.40 -3.36
N ILE A 94 -17.99 -11.90 -3.26
CA ILE A 94 -17.32 -11.11 -4.30
C ILE A 94 -17.13 -11.97 -5.56
N VAL A 95 -16.56 -13.17 -5.43
CA VAL A 95 -16.36 -14.09 -6.56
C VAL A 95 -17.69 -14.43 -7.24
N LYS A 96 -18.73 -14.73 -6.45
CA LYS A 96 -20.07 -15.01 -6.99
C LYS A 96 -20.65 -13.83 -7.77
N LYS A 97 -20.43 -12.59 -7.30
CA LYS A 97 -20.98 -11.37 -7.93
C LYS A 97 -20.22 -10.91 -9.16
N PHE A 98 -18.89 -11.03 -9.15
CA PHE A 98 -18.02 -10.49 -10.21
C PHE A 98 -17.55 -11.55 -11.21
N GLY A 99 -17.68 -12.84 -10.90
CA GLY A 99 -17.38 -13.95 -11.81
C GLY A 99 -15.93 -13.91 -12.29
N SER A 100 -15.71 -14.03 -13.60
CA SER A 100 -14.39 -14.01 -14.23
C SER A 100 -13.68 -12.65 -14.16
N ARG A 101 -14.37 -11.57 -13.77
CA ARG A 101 -13.77 -10.23 -13.66
C ARG A 101 -12.91 -10.07 -12.40
N VAL A 102 -13.02 -10.99 -11.44
CA VAL A 102 -12.20 -11.00 -10.23
C VAL A 102 -11.30 -12.23 -10.17
N ARG A 103 -10.01 -12.03 -9.88
CA ARG A 103 -9.02 -13.09 -9.66
C ARG A 103 -8.59 -13.07 -8.20
N ARG A 104 -8.48 -14.25 -7.61
CA ARG A 104 -7.91 -14.41 -6.26
C ARG A 104 -6.43 -14.68 -6.39
N LEU A 105 -5.62 -14.03 -5.57
CA LEU A 105 -4.18 -14.24 -5.53
C LEU A 105 -3.76 -14.41 -4.07
N THR A 106 -3.25 -15.59 -3.74
CA THR A 106 -2.56 -15.83 -2.47
C THR A 106 -1.11 -15.41 -2.61
N THR A 107 -0.58 -14.67 -1.65
CA THR A 107 0.75 -14.08 -1.69
C THR A 107 1.37 -14.02 -0.30
N GLU A 108 2.70 -14.03 -0.27
CA GLU A 108 3.51 -13.87 0.94
C GLU A 108 3.90 -12.41 1.18
N ILE A 109 3.43 -11.47 0.35
CA ILE A 109 3.74 -10.04 0.47
C ILE A 109 3.42 -9.50 1.87
N GLY A 110 4.28 -8.59 2.34
CA GLY A 110 4.22 -8.03 3.68
C GLY A 110 4.93 -8.87 4.73
N GLU A 111 5.68 -9.91 4.34
CA GLU A 111 6.48 -10.69 5.28
C GLU A 111 7.51 -9.81 6.00
N ARG A 112 7.51 -9.89 7.33
CA ARG A 112 8.47 -9.24 8.20
C ARG A 112 9.24 -10.35 8.86
N GLY A 113 10.48 -10.57 8.42
CA GLY A 113 11.30 -11.69 8.88
C GLY A 113 11.25 -11.83 10.38
N SER A 114 11.10 -13.08 10.82
CA SER A 114 10.80 -13.39 12.21
C SER A 114 11.76 -12.68 13.16
N SER A 115 11.26 -11.71 13.91
CA SER A 115 12.03 -10.94 14.90
C SER A 115 12.51 -11.79 16.10
N LYS A 116 12.24 -13.10 16.09
CA LYS A 116 12.53 -14.04 17.18
C LYS A 116 13.84 -14.79 17.04
N ILE A 117 14.56 -14.68 15.92
CA ILE A 117 15.87 -15.31 15.79
C ILE A 117 16.93 -14.28 16.18
N ARG A 118 17.69 -14.53 17.27
CA ARG A 118 18.86 -13.73 17.67
C ARG A 118 20.00 -14.00 16.68
N ILE A 119 19.81 -13.53 15.47
CA ILE A 119 20.72 -13.68 14.34
C ILE A 119 21.84 -12.64 14.46
N GLY A 120 23.07 -13.01 14.06
CA GLY A 120 24.23 -12.11 14.08
C GLY A 120 24.02 -10.87 13.18
N LYS A 121 24.81 -9.80 13.37
CA LYS A 121 24.63 -8.55 12.61
C LYS A 121 24.68 -8.75 11.08
N GLY A 122 25.56 -9.63 10.57
CA GLY A 122 25.69 -9.90 9.13
C GLY A 122 24.51 -10.67 8.54
N GLU A 123 24.02 -11.67 9.26
CA GLU A 123 22.87 -12.49 8.84
C GLU A 123 21.54 -11.70 8.90
N ARG A 124 21.42 -10.66 9.76
CA ARG A 124 20.26 -9.73 9.72
C ARG A 124 20.18 -8.93 8.43
N THR A 125 21.33 -8.55 7.87
CA THR A 125 21.39 -7.84 6.58
C THR A 125 20.93 -8.76 5.45
N ILE A 126 21.34 -10.02 5.49
CA ILE A 126 20.92 -11.05 4.52
C ILE A 126 19.40 -11.28 4.63
N ALA A 127 18.87 -11.49 5.84
CA ALA A 127 17.43 -11.69 6.04
C ALA A 127 16.59 -10.48 5.57
N LYS A 128 17.03 -9.25 5.85
CA LYS A 128 16.37 -8.04 5.35
C LYS A 128 16.35 -7.96 3.83
N LYS A 129 17.47 -8.31 3.18
CA LYS A 129 17.57 -8.35 1.72
C LYS A 129 16.64 -9.41 1.14
N THR A 130 16.61 -10.61 1.70
CA THR A 130 15.70 -11.68 1.25
C THR A 130 14.22 -11.27 1.34
N LEU A 131 13.80 -10.57 2.39
CA LEU A 131 12.42 -10.07 2.50
C LEU A 131 12.10 -8.97 1.48
N ALA A 132 13.06 -8.09 1.20
CA ALA A 132 12.91 -7.08 0.16
C ALA A 132 12.73 -7.76 -1.21
N ASP A 133 13.56 -8.77 -1.50
CA ASP A 133 13.49 -9.56 -2.74
C ASP A 133 12.14 -10.29 -2.85
N ILE A 134 11.60 -10.85 -1.75
CA ILE A 134 10.27 -11.47 -1.72
C ILE A 134 9.19 -10.43 -2.02
N ASN A 135 9.17 -9.30 -1.31
CA ASN A 135 8.14 -8.28 -1.52
C ASN A 135 8.18 -7.69 -2.93
N GLU A 136 9.38 -7.48 -3.48
CA GLU A 136 9.54 -7.00 -4.87
C GLU A 136 9.02 -8.04 -5.88
N ARG A 137 9.34 -9.32 -5.67
CA ARG A 137 8.85 -10.42 -6.51
C ARG A 137 7.31 -10.51 -6.47
N GLU A 138 6.73 -10.48 -5.28
CA GLU A 138 5.28 -10.56 -5.10
C GLU A 138 4.58 -9.32 -5.68
N LEU A 139 5.15 -8.11 -5.53
CA LEU A 139 4.63 -6.89 -6.14
C LEU A 139 4.65 -6.96 -7.67
N ARG A 140 5.71 -7.52 -8.27
CA ARG A 140 5.77 -7.76 -9.72
C ARG A 140 4.69 -8.73 -10.19
N LEU A 141 4.47 -9.82 -9.44
CA LEU A 141 3.41 -10.78 -9.74
C LEU A 141 2.02 -10.13 -9.68
N ILE A 142 1.75 -9.35 -8.63
CA ILE A 142 0.50 -8.58 -8.48
C ILE A 142 0.32 -7.64 -9.68
N THR A 143 1.37 -6.89 -10.04
CA THR A 143 1.33 -5.92 -11.14
C THR A 143 1.01 -6.60 -12.46
N ALA A 144 1.70 -7.70 -12.79
CA ALA A 144 1.45 -8.49 -14.00
C ALA A 144 0.00 -9.01 -14.08
N MET A 145 -0.57 -9.44 -12.95
CA MET A 145 -1.97 -9.88 -12.92
C MET A 145 -2.99 -8.76 -13.14
N THR A 146 -2.60 -7.49 -12.96
CA THR A 146 -3.47 -6.33 -13.18
C THR A 146 -3.40 -5.74 -14.59
N GLU A 147 -2.51 -6.25 -15.46
CA GLU A 147 -2.32 -5.74 -16.83
C GLU A 147 -3.61 -5.80 -17.64
N ASP A 148 -4.38 -6.88 -17.50
CA ASP A 148 -5.68 -7.08 -18.15
C ASP A 148 -6.84 -6.33 -17.45
N LEU A 149 -6.54 -5.45 -16.49
CA LEU A 149 -7.52 -4.68 -15.71
C LEU A 149 -8.52 -5.55 -14.91
N HIS A 150 -8.10 -6.75 -14.53
CA HIS A 150 -8.87 -7.62 -13.63
C HIS A 150 -8.89 -7.05 -12.20
N LEU A 151 -10.02 -7.21 -11.51
CA LEU A 151 -10.06 -7.01 -10.05
C LEU A 151 -9.24 -8.10 -9.38
N ILE A 152 -8.31 -7.73 -8.50
CA ILE A 152 -7.52 -8.70 -7.73
C ILE A 152 -7.98 -8.67 -6.29
N LEU A 153 -8.34 -9.85 -5.78
CA LEU A 153 -8.61 -10.08 -4.36
C LEU A 153 -7.39 -10.77 -3.75
N LEU A 154 -6.63 -10.01 -2.97
CA LEU A 154 -5.37 -10.46 -2.38
C LEU A 154 -5.64 -11.24 -1.09
N GLU A 155 -5.07 -12.42 -0.99
CA GLU A 155 -5.12 -13.28 0.18
C GLU A 155 -3.73 -13.33 0.81
N CYS A 156 -3.49 -12.44 1.78
CA CYS A 156 -2.20 -12.26 2.43
C CYS A 156 -2.35 -12.41 3.95
N ALA A 157 -1.63 -13.36 4.54
CA ALA A 157 -1.66 -13.56 6.00
C ALA A 157 -0.81 -12.52 6.75
N ASN A 158 0.17 -11.92 6.07
CA ASN A 158 1.19 -11.06 6.66
C ASN A 158 0.76 -9.59 6.81
N ILE A 159 -0.35 -9.19 6.17
CA ILE A 159 -0.89 -7.83 6.22
C ILE A 159 -2.11 -7.82 7.13
N SER A 160 -2.00 -7.16 8.27
CA SER A 160 -3.07 -7.03 9.27
C SER A 160 -3.55 -5.60 9.46
N THR A 161 -2.76 -4.60 9.08
CA THR A 161 -2.99 -3.18 9.32
C THR A 161 -2.69 -2.35 8.07
N PRO A 162 -3.26 -1.15 7.91
CA PRO A 162 -2.91 -0.25 6.80
C PRO A 162 -1.41 0.08 6.73
N GLY A 163 -0.76 0.21 7.90
CA GLY A 163 0.69 0.43 7.99
C GLY A 163 1.52 -0.70 7.38
N ASP A 164 0.97 -1.92 7.23
CA ASP A 164 1.68 -3.04 6.62
C ASP A 164 1.84 -2.92 5.10
N VAL A 165 0.99 -2.12 4.46
CA VAL A 165 1.03 -1.90 3.00
C VAL A 165 1.56 -0.53 2.60
N ALA A 166 1.77 0.37 3.56
CA ALA A 166 2.21 1.74 3.31
C ALA A 166 3.53 1.82 2.52
N GLN A 167 4.42 0.83 2.69
CA GLN A 167 5.72 0.77 2.02
C GLN A 167 5.76 -0.12 0.76
N LEU A 168 4.63 -0.74 0.38
CA LEU A 168 4.61 -1.79 -0.65
C LEU A 168 4.28 -1.28 -2.07
N ASN A 169 4.29 0.04 -2.33
CA ASN A 169 4.00 0.66 -3.65
C ASN A 169 2.84 0.01 -4.43
N MET A 170 1.82 -0.46 -3.71
CA MET A 170 0.73 -1.25 -4.26
C MET A 170 -0.58 -0.46 -4.34
N ALA A 171 -0.70 0.61 -3.56
CA ALA A 171 -1.90 1.43 -3.42
C ALA A 171 -3.20 0.59 -3.33
N PRO A 172 -3.32 -0.37 -2.39
CA PRO A 172 -4.47 -1.27 -2.34
C PRO A 172 -5.78 -0.55 -1.98
N ILE A 173 -6.92 -1.17 -2.28
CA ILE A 173 -8.21 -0.84 -1.69
C ILE A 173 -8.36 -1.69 -0.42
N LEU A 174 -8.40 -1.02 0.74
CA LEU A 174 -8.52 -1.68 2.04
C LEU A 174 -9.99 -1.73 2.48
N PHE A 175 -10.51 -2.94 2.69
CA PHE A 175 -11.81 -3.13 3.36
C PHE A 175 -11.57 -3.54 4.81
N LEU A 176 -11.85 -2.63 5.74
CA LEU A 176 -11.71 -2.88 7.17
C LEU A 176 -13.04 -3.35 7.77
N PHE A 177 -13.09 -4.61 8.20
CA PHE A 177 -14.20 -5.16 8.96
C PHE A 177 -14.03 -4.81 10.44
N ARG A 178 -15.08 -4.27 11.04
CA ARG A 178 -15.10 -3.90 12.47
C ARG A 178 -16.27 -4.55 13.17
N ILE A 179 -16.01 -4.98 14.41
CA ILE A 179 -17.07 -5.38 15.34
C ILE A 179 -16.96 -4.44 16.53
N SER A 180 -17.77 -3.38 16.52
CA SER A 180 -17.73 -2.34 17.54
C SER A 180 -18.22 -2.83 18.91
N ASN A 181 -19.14 -3.80 18.93
CA ASN A 181 -19.66 -4.34 20.18
C ASN A 181 -18.74 -5.45 20.74
N ARG A 182 -18.00 -5.12 21.80
CA ARG A 182 -17.06 -6.02 22.48
C ARG A 182 -17.72 -7.31 22.97
N GLN A 183 -18.96 -7.27 23.45
CA GLN A 183 -19.66 -8.46 23.95
C GLN A 183 -20.00 -9.43 22.83
N ILE A 184 -20.40 -8.91 21.66
CA ILE A 184 -20.64 -9.72 20.45
C ILE A 184 -19.32 -10.35 19.99
N LEU A 185 -18.25 -9.57 19.90
CA LEU A 185 -16.92 -10.05 19.51
C LEU A 185 -16.44 -11.20 20.41
N LEU A 186 -16.55 -11.03 21.73
CA LEU A 186 -16.18 -12.06 22.71
C LEU A 186 -16.99 -13.36 22.53
N LYS A 187 -18.29 -13.26 22.25
CA LYS A 187 -19.14 -14.42 21.99
C LYS A 187 -18.73 -15.13 20.69
N LEU A 188 -18.40 -14.38 19.64
CA LEU A 188 -17.93 -14.92 18.36
C LEU A 188 -16.58 -15.62 18.50
N LEU A 189 -15.61 -14.99 19.19
CA LEU A 189 -14.29 -15.58 19.44
C LEU A 189 -14.40 -16.90 20.19
N LYS A 190 -15.25 -16.96 21.24
CA LYS A 190 -15.55 -18.20 21.97
C LYS A 190 -16.10 -19.29 21.06
N LYS A 191 -17.03 -18.95 20.15
CA LYS A 191 -17.59 -19.90 19.17
C LYS A 191 -16.55 -20.42 18.17
N THR A 192 -15.55 -19.61 17.84
CA THR A 192 -14.47 -20.00 16.92
C THR A 192 -13.30 -20.73 17.60
N GLY A 193 -13.45 -21.12 18.88
CA GLY A 193 -12.46 -21.92 19.60
C GLY A 193 -11.33 -21.13 20.27
N ILE A 194 -11.36 -19.78 20.22
CA ILE A 194 -10.34 -18.94 20.85
C ILE A 194 -10.84 -18.48 22.23
N LYS A 195 -10.06 -18.77 23.27
CA LYS A 195 -10.30 -18.33 24.65
C LYS A 195 -9.17 -17.40 25.09
N GLY A 196 -9.49 -16.23 25.64
CA GLY A 196 -8.53 -15.32 26.27
C GLY A 196 -8.57 -13.88 25.78
N HIS A 197 -8.15 -12.94 26.64
CA HIS A 197 -8.18 -11.49 26.39
C HIS A 197 -7.24 -11.07 25.24
N ASN A 198 -6.14 -11.79 25.02
CA ASN A 198 -5.15 -11.51 23.97
C ASN A 198 -5.74 -11.64 22.55
N ALA A 199 -6.86 -12.35 22.39
CA ALA A 199 -7.55 -12.49 21.12
C ALA A 199 -8.20 -11.19 20.62
N ILE A 200 -8.38 -10.22 21.52
CA ILE A 200 -9.12 -8.98 21.25
C ILE A 200 -8.17 -7.83 20.89
N ALA A 201 -6.88 -7.93 21.24
CA ALA A 201 -5.91 -6.86 21.02
C ALA A 201 -5.90 -6.36 19.56
N GLY A 202 -5.98 -7.28 18.59
CA GLY A 202 -6.07 -6.90 17.18
C GLY A 202 -7.37 -6.19 16.82
N ALA A 203 -8.50 -6.59 17.42
CA ALA A 203 -9.77 -5.91 17.19
C ALA A 203 -9.81 -4.52 17.86
N ASP A 204 -9.29 -4.42 19.09
CA ASP A 204 -9.22 -3.15 19.81
C ASP A 204 -8.34 -2.15 19.03
N TYR A 205 -7.19 -2.58 18.52
CA TYR A 205 -6.34 -1.75 17.66
C TYR A 205 -7.05 -1.34 16.35
N LEU A 206 -7.60 -2.31 15.62
CA LEU A 206 -8.24 -2.04 14.33
C LEU A 206 -9.50 -1.17 14.43
N ASN A 207 -10.23 -1.25 15.55
CA ASN A 207 -11.39 -0.39 15.81
C ASN A 207 -11.02 1.07 16.11
N GLN A 208 -9.78 1.34 16.53
CA GLN A 208 -9.28 2.68 16.82
C GLN A 208 -8.77 3.44 15.59
N LEU A 209 -8.50 2.74 14.47
CA LEU A 209 -7.99 3.39 13.27
C LEU A 209 -8.99 4.43 12.73
N THR A 210 -8.51 5.55 12.21
CA THR A 210 -9.36 6.50 11.48
C THR A 210 -9.42 6.11 9.99
N PRO A 211 -10.40 6.62 9.22
CA PRO A 211 -10.46 6.38 7.78
C PRO A 211 -9.23 6.91 7.01
N ASP A 212 -8.51 7.86 7.59
CA ASP A 212 -7.33 8.51 6.99
C ASP A 212 -6.01 7.74 7.24
N GLN A 213 -6.06 6.65 8.02
CA GLN A 213 -4.93 5.78 8.34
C GLN A 213 -4.95 4.50 7.50
#